data_AF-A0A918XEN3-F1
#
_entry.id   AF-A0A918XEN3-F1
#
_cell.length_a   1.000
_cell.length_b   1.000
_cell.length_c   1.000
_cell.angle_alpha   90.00
_cell.angle_beta   90.00
_cell.angle_gamma   90.00
#
_symmetry.space_group_name_H-M   'P 1'
#
loop_
_entity.id
_entity.type
_entity.pdbx_description
1 polymer ?
#
loop_
_entity_poly.entity_id
_entity_poly.type
_entity_poly.pdbx_seq_one_letter_code
_entity_poly.pdbx_strand_id
1 'polypeptide(L)' 'MSKLSVNQAYENMGLSNAQMMANLFDGVARHSPEGLWFRERAQEVGFKQAVAERDSGEPIAPEASKRPLPPE' A
#
# COMPACT_ATOMS: atom_id res chain seq x y z
N MET A 1 -22.71 -20.58 19.46
CA MET A 1 -21.43 -20.88 20.11
C MET A 1 -20.26 -21.11 19.14
N SER A 2 -20.46 -21.76 17.98
CA SER A 2 -19.37 -22.00 17.01
C SER A 2 -18.59 -20.74 16.59
N LYS A 3 -19.26 -19.62 16.27
CA LYS A 3 -18.61 -18.34 15.91
C LYS A 3 -17.62 -17.84 16.96
N LEU A 4 -17.98 -17.88 18.25
CA LEU A 4 -17.09 -17.42 19.32
C LEU A 4 -15.85 -18.31 19.46
N SER A 5 -16.03 -19.63 19.33
CA SER A 5 -14.91 -20.58 19.36
C SER A 5 -13.94 -20.36 18.19
N VAL A 6 -14.45 -20.08 17.00
CA VAL A 6 -13.62 -19.79 15.82
C VAL A 6 -12.93 -18.43 15.96
N ASN A 7 -13.66 -17.39 16.37
CA ASN A 7 -13.10 -16.06 16.56
C ASN A 7 -11.95 -16.06 17.58
N GLN A 8 -12.09 -16.80 18.68
CA GLN A 8 -11.03 -16.87 19.70
C GLN A 8 -9.71 -17.39 19.13
N ALA A 9 -9.74 -18.35 18.19
CA ALA A 9 -8.53 -18.83 17.54
C ALA A 9 -7.85 -17.71 16.74
N TYR A 10 -8.61 -16.92 15.97
CA TYR A 10 -8.08 -15.81 15.18
C TYR A 10 -7.58 -14.64 16.04
N GLU A 11 -8.29 -14.30 17.11
CA GLU A 11 -7.82 -13.27 18.05
C GLU A 11 -6.48 -13.70 18.68
N ASN A 12 -6.35 -14.97 19.08
CA ASN A 12 -5.10 -15.53 19.60
C ASN A 12 -3.98 -15.56 18.55
N MET A 13 -4.31 -15.63 17.25
CA MET A 13 -3.33 -15.49 16.15
C MET A 13 -2.87 -14.05 15.94
N GLY A 14 -3.42 -13.08 16.68
CA GLY A 14 -2.98 -11.68 16.64
C GLY A 14 -3.71 -10.80 15.62
N LEU A 15 -4.96 -11.14 15.27
CA LEU A 15 -5.77 -10.38 14.30
C LEU A 15 -5.80 -8.87 14.59
N SER A 16 -5.99 -8.48 15.85
CA SER A 16 -6.00 -7.07 16.28
C SER A 16 -4.69 -6.34 15.97
N ASN A 17 -3.54 -6.96 16.26
CA ASN A 17 -2.23 -6.36 15.99
C ASN A 17 -1.97 -6.24 14.48
N ALA A 18 -2.33 -7.27 13.71
CA ALA A 18 -2.22 -7.23 12.26
C ALA A 18 -3.06 -6.09 11.65
N GLN A 19 -4.29 -5.89 12.13
CA GLN A 19 -5.15 -4.80 11.71
C GLN A 19 -4.58 -3.41 12.07
N MET A 20 -4.03 -3.25 13.28
CA MET A 20 -3.37 -2.01 13.69
C MET A 20 -2.22 -1.66 12.74
N MET A 21 -1.35 -2.62 12.45
CA MET A 21 -0.21 -2.42 11.56
C MET A 21 -0.64 -2.18 10.11
N ALA A 22 -1.69 -2.88 9.65
CA ALA A 22 -2.26 -2.65 8.32
C ALA A 22 -2.73 -1.20 8.15
N ASN A 23 -3.44 -0.64 9.14
CA ASN A 23 -3.87 0.75 9.11
C ASN A 23 -2.69 1.74 9.10
N LEU A 24 -1.65 1.46 9.89
CA LEU A 24 -0.44 2.27 9.91
C LEU A 24 0.26 2.25 8.54
N PHE A 25 0.49 1.07 7.97
CA PHE A 25 1.20 0.93 6.70
C PHE A 25 0.39 1.43 5.51
N ASP A 26 -0.94 1.31 5.54
CA ASP A 26 -1.80 1.94 4.54
C ASP A 26 -1.70 3.48 4.62
N GLY A 27 -1.61 4.03 5.83
CA GLY A 27 -1.26 5.44 6.04
C GLY A 27 0.08 5.82 5.42
N VAL A 28 1.13 5.03 5.65
CA VAL A 28 2.46 5.24 5.06
C VAL A 28 2.41 5.18 3.53
N ALA A 29 1.75 4.17 2.95
CA ALA A 29 1.64 3.98 1.51
C ALA A 29 0.94 5.16 0.81
N ARG A 30 -0.04 5.77 1.46
CA ARG A 30 -0.78 6.93 0.91
C ARG A 30 -0.06 8.27 1.04
N HIS A 31 1.01 8.34 1.84
CA HIS A 31 1.78 9.57 2.07
C HIS A 31 3.27 9.44 1.74
N SER A 32 3.69 8.30 1.18
CA SER A 32 5.04 8.14 0.64
C SER A 32 5.18 8.92 -0.67
N PRO A 33 6.43 9.24 -1.11
CA PRO A 33 6.66 9.85 -2.41
C PRO A 33 5.98 9.08 -3.57
N GLU A 34 6.01 7.76 -3.54
CA GLU A 34 5.39 6.88 -4.53
C GLU A 34 3.85 6.99 -4.50
N GLY A 35 3.25 7.06 -3.30
CA GLY A 35 1.80 7.25 -3.14
C GLY A 35 1.33 8.63 -3.60
N LEU A 36 2.12 9.67 -3.34
CA LEU A 36 1.84 11.02 -3.80
C LEU A 36 1.95 11.13 -5.32
N TRP A 37 2.97 10.52 -5.92
CA TRP A 37 3.12 10.43 -7.37
C TRP A 37 1.91 9.73 -8.01
N PHE A 38 1.47 8.59 -7.47
CA PHE A 38 0.33 7.87 -8.02
C PHE A 38 -0.96 8.69 -7.94
N ARG A 39 -1.15 9.45 -6.85
CA ARG A 39 -2.27 10.38 -6.70
C ARG A 39 -2.23 11.48 -7.76
N GLU A 40 -1.08 12.11 -7.97
CA GLU A 40 -0.89 13.16 -8.98
C GLU A 40 -1.14 12.62 -10.38
N ARG A 41 -0.56 11.45 -10.71
CA ARG A 41 -0.80 10.77 -11.98
C ARG A 41 -2.28 10.47 -12.20
N ALA A 42 -2.98 9.97 -11.19
CA ALA A 42 -4.42 9.70 -11.27
C ALA A 42 -5.27 10.98 -11.45
N GLN A 43 -4.80 12.13 -10.97
CA GLN A 43 -5.45 13.44 -11.20
C GLN A 43 -5.23 13.94 -12.63
N GLU A 44 -4.05 13.69 -13.22
CA GLU A 44 -3.69 14.13 -14.56
C GLU A 44 -4.36 13.31 -15.67
N VAL A 45 -4.27 11.97 -15.60
CA VAL A 45 -4.73 11.07 -16.67
C VAL A 45 -6.01 10.32 -16.34
N GLY A 46 -6.53 10.52 -15.13
CA GLY A 46 -7.67 9.79 -14.60
C GLY A 46 -7.29 8.45 -13.97
N PHE A 47 -8.07 8.03 -12.97
CA PHE A 47 -7.77 6.86 -12.13
C PHE A 47 -7.64 5.55 -12.93
N LYS A 48 -8.49 5.32 -13.94
CA LYS A 48 -8.44 4.08 -14.73
C LYS A 48 -7.13 3.92 -15.48
N GLN A 49 -6.61 5.00 -16.06
CA GLN A 49 -5.36 4.98 -16.79
C GLN A 49 -4.17 4.78 -15.83
N ALA A 50 -4.15 5.49 -14.70
CA ALA A 50 -3.11 5.29 -13.67
C ALA A 50 -3.06 3.85 -13.14
N VAL A 51 -4.22 3.21 -12.96
CA VAL A 51 -4.31 1.78 -12.58
C VAL A 51 -3.77 0.87 -13.68
N ALA A 52 -4.14 1.12 -14.95
CA ALA A 52 -3.62 0.35 -16.08
C ALA A 52 -2.08 0.45 -16.18
N GLU A 53 -1.51 1.63 -15.95
CA GLU A 53 -0.05 1.85 -15.90
C GLU A 53 0.61 1.07 -14.76
N ARG A 54 0.06 1.14 -13.54
CA ARG A 54 0.55 0.37 -12.39
C ARG A 54 0.53 -1.13 -12.63
N ASP A 55 -0.53 -1.64 -13.24
CA ASP A 55 -0.75 -3.07 -13.44
C ASP A 55 -0.09 -3.60 -14.73
N SER A 56 0.48 -2.72 -15.57
CA SER A 56 1.08 -3.07 -16.86
C SER A 56 2.36 -3.93 -16.74
N GLY A 57 3.05 -3.87 -15.60
CA GLY A 57 4.37 -4.48 -15.40
C GLY A 57 5.53 -3.65 -15.96
N GLU A 58 5.24 -2.55 -16.67
CA GLU A 58 6.25 -1.60 -17.13
C GLU A 58 6.77 -0.73 -15.97
N PRO A 59 8.02 -0.25 -16.02
CA PRO A 59 8.53 0.70 -15.05
C PRO A 59 7.68 1.98 -15.02
N ILE A 60 7.20 2.34 -13.84
CA ILE A 60 6.46 3.59 -13.58
C ILE A 60 7.15 4.39 -12.48
N ALA A 61 6.99 5.71 -12.52
CA ALA A 61 7.50 6.63 -11.50
C ALA A 61 9.02 6.51 -11.20
N PRO A 62 9.92 6.43 -12.21
CA PRO A 62 11.35 6.30 -11.98
C PRO A 62 11.94 7.44 -11.11
N GLU A 63 11.31 8.60 -11.13
CA GLU A 63 11.65 9.79 -10.34
C GLU A 63 11.11 9.78 -8.90
N ALA A 64 10.05 9.01 -8.64
CA ALA A 64 9.40 8.94 -7.32
C ALA A 64 9.98 7.84 -6.44
N SER A 65 10.63 6.84 -7.04
CA SER A 65 11.40 5.83 -6.32
C SER A 65 12.54 6.52 -5.57
N LYS A 66 12.65 6.27 -4.25
CA LYS A 66 13.73 6.83 -3.43
C LYS A 66 15.07 6.72 -4.16
N ARG A 67 15.73 7.87 -4.35
CA ARG A 67 17.08 7.99 -4.93
C ARG A 67 17.94 6.83 -4.40
N PRO A 68 18.63 6.06 -5.25
CA PRO A 68 19.47 4.96 -4.77
C PRO A 68 20.42 5.50 -3.71
N LEU A 69 20.60 4.73 -2.63
CA LEU A 69 21.56 5.07 -1.58
C LEU A 69 22.89 5.43 -2.25
N PRO A 70 23.57 6.52 -1.84
CA PRO A 70 24.92 6.77 -2.33
C PRO A 70 25.77 5.52 -2.06
N PRO A 71 26.66 5.13 -3.00
CA PRO A 71 27.60 4.06 -2.70
C PRO A 71 28.44 4.48 -1.48
N GLU A 72 28.67 3.53 -0.57
CA GLU A 72 29.52 3.73 0.63
C GLU A 72 30.89 4.32 0.27
#